data_AF-A0A918Z983-F1
#
_entry.id   AF-A0A918Z983-F1
#
_cell.length_a   1.000
_cell.length_b   1.000
_cell.length_c   1.000
_cell.angle_alpha   90.00
_cell.angle_beta   90.00
_cell.angle_gamma   90.00
#
_symmetry.space_group_name_H-M   'P 1'
#
loop_
_entity.id
_entity.type
_entity.pdbx_description
1 polymer ?
#
loop_
_entity_poly.entity_id
_entity_poly.type
_entity_poly.pdbx_seq_one_letter_code
_entity_poly.pdbx_strand_id
1 'polypeptide(L)'
;MAALLEGEASGYDLAKAFDATVANFWMSTPQQLYRELERMEAEGLVTARVVEQERRPNKRLFSLTEAGRKAVRAYTAEPLGKPAVIRDELLVKVQCLDAGDMEAVRTAIAERMEWATAKLARYERLRQRLLDGRSEDAYFAEAERIGPYLTLLRGMSFERENLQWGDMALRRLEQRTAALRAES
;
A
#
# COMPACT_ATOMS: atom_id res chain seq x y z
N MET A 1 3.59 -14.54 2.05
CA MET A 1 3.30 -15.52 0.95
C MET A 1 3.09 -14.86 -0.40
N ALA A 2 2.17 -13.89 -0.56
CA ALA A 2 1.86 -13.30 -1.87
C ALA A 2 3.09 -12.73 -2.63
N ALA A 3 4.05 -12.14 -1.89
CA ALA A 3 5.31 -11.62 -2.43
C ALA A 3 6.30 -12.70 -2.92
N LEU A 4 6.08 -13.98 -2.60
CA LEU A 4 6.89 -15.13 -3.03
C LEU A 4 6.24 -15.93 -4.17
N LEU A 5 5.13 -15.46 -4.72
CA LEU A 5 4.43 -16.15 -5.81
C LEU A 5 5.17 -16.05 -7.15
N GLU A 6 6.00 -15.03 -7.33
CA GLU A 6 6.86 -14.82 -8.53
C GLU A 6 8.17 -15.62 -8.49
N GLY A 7 8.48 -16.24 -7.36
CA GLY A 7 9.71 -16.99 -7.19
C GLY A 7 10.33 -16.77 -5.83
N GLU A 8 11.60 -17.16 -5.72
CA GLU A 8 12.36 -16.97 -4.51
C GLU A 8 12.84 -15.52 -4.34
N ALA A 9 12.88 -15.07 -3.09
CA ALA A 9 13.38 -13.74 -2.74
C ALA A 9 14.09 -13.80 -1.38
N SER A 10 15.05 -12.91 -1.13
CA SER A 10 15.51 -12.75 0.26
C SER A 10 14.55 -11.93 1.08
N GLY A 11 14.69 -12.03 2.40
CA GLY A 11 14.04 -11.09 3.32
C GLY A 11 14.35 -9.63 2.99
N TYR A 12 15.54 -9.31 2.48
CA TYR A 12 15.87 -7.96 2.02
C TYR A 12 15.07 -7.56 0.78
N ASP A 13 15.00 -8.42 -0.24
CA ASP A 13 14.24 -8.13 -1.46
C ASP A 13 12.75 -7.99 -1.14
N LEU A 14 12.24 -8.84 -0.24
CA LEU A 14 10.88 -8.77 0.28
C LEU A 14 10.64 -7.46 1.03
N ALA A 15 11.51 -7.05 1.96
CA ALA A 15 11.36 -5.79 2.69
C ALA A 15 11.26 -4.60 1.73
N LYS A 16 12.13 -4.57 0.71
CA LYS A 16 12.11 -3.54 -0.32
C LYS A 16 10.83 -3.58 -1.17
N ALA A 17 10.31 -4.77 -1.46
CA ALA A 17 9.06 -4.94 -2.20
C ALA A 17 7.86 -4.46 -1.36
N PHE A 18 7.85 -4.74 -0.06
CA PHE A 18 6.82 -4.24 0.85
C PHE A 18 6.74 -2.71 0.84
N ASP A 19 7.88 -2.02 0.86
CA ASP A 19 7.93 -0.55 0.77
C ASP A 19 7.43 0.03 -0.56
N ALA A 20 7.39 -0.79 -1.64
CA ALA A 20 7.11 -0.34 -2.99
C ALA A 20 5.72 -0.73 -3.52
N THR A 21 5.23 -1.94 -3.22
CA THR A 21 4.02 -2.52 -3.83
C THR A 21 2.97 -2.95 -2.81
N VAL A 22 3.37 -3.50 -1.66
CA VAL A 22 2.44 -4.05 -0.64
C VAL A 22 2.04 -3.00 0.41
N ALA A 23 2.86 -1.97 0.63
CA ALA A 23 2.56 -0.83 1.50
C ALA A 23 1.27 -0.08 1.13
N ASN A 24 0.70 -0.37 -0.05
CA ASN A 24 -0.55 0.20 -0.52
C ASN A 24 -1.74 -0.22 0.35
N PHE A 25 -1.68 -1.41 0.94
CA PHE A 25 -2.78 -1.99 1.73
C PHE A 25 -2.30 -2.76 2.96
N TRP A 26 -1.00 -3.01 3.12
CA TRP A 26 -0.45 -3.68 4.29
C TRP A 26 0.96 -3.18 4.63
N MET A 27 1.12 -2.57 5.80
CA MET A 27 2.41 -2.11 6.32
C MET A 27 3.01 -3.19 7.23
N SER A 28 4.30 -3.47 7.07
CA SER A 28 5.08 -4.33 7.97
C SER A 28 6.43 -3.70 8.18
N THR A 29 6.93 -3.68 9.41
CA THR A 29 8.34 -3.34 9.63
C THR A 29 9.24 -4.47 9.09
N PRO A 30 10.51 -4.19 8.75
CA PRO A 30 11.45 -5.25 8.40
C PRO A 30 11.55 -6.31 9.49
N GLN A 31 11.57 -5.90 10.77
CA GLN A 31 11.64 -6.83 11.90
C GLN A 31 10.42 -7.76 11.95
N GLN A 32 9.21 -7.23 11.72
CA GLN A 32 7.99 -8.05 11.64
C GLN A 32 8.05 -9.02 10.46
N LEU A 33 8.53 -8.56 9.30
CA LEU A 33 8.66 -9.40 8.11
C LEU A 33 9.60 -10.60 8.37
N TYR A 34 10.77 -10.36 8.97
CA TYR A 34 11.71 -11.45 9.27
C TYR A 34 11.14 -12.46 10.26
N ARG A 35 10.45 -11.99 11.31
CA ARG A 35 9.77 -12.88 12.27
C ARG A 35 8.69 -13.72 11.61
N GLU A 36 7.92 -13.14 10.69
CA GLU A 36 6.91 -13.88 9.94
C GLU A 36 7.54 -14.89 8.97
N LEU A 37 8.67 -14.58 8.35
CA LEU A 37 9.40 -15.54 7.51
C LEU A 37 9.90 -16.75 8.30
N GLU A 38 10.46 -16.53 9.49
CA GLU A 38 10.89 -17.61 10.39
C GLU A 38 9.69 -18.46 10.85
N ARG A 39 8.58 -17.83 11.22
CA ARG A 39 7.35 -18.54 11.59
C ARG A 39 6.82 -19.39 10.43
N MET A 40 6.71 -18.79 9.24
CA MET A 40 6.24 -19.50 8.05
C MET A 40 7.15 -20.65 7.64
N GLU A 41 8.46 -20.54 7.87
CA GLU A 41 9.42 -21.63 7.64
C GLU A 41 9.22 -22.76 8.64
N ALA A 42 9.06 -22.44 9.93
CA ALA A 42 8.75 -23.42 10.97
C ALA A 42 7.41 -24.13 10.73
N GLU A 43 6.42 -23.45 10.15
CA GLU A 43 5.13 -24.01 9.72
C GLU A 43 5.21 -24.79 8.38
N GLY A 44 6.37 -24.83 7.73
CA GLY A 44 6.56 -25.52 6.44
C GLY A 44 5.87 -24.83 5.26
N LEU A 45 5.43 -23.58 5.40
CA LEU A 45 4.78 -22.79 4.34
C LEU A 45 5.80 -22.20 3.36
N VAL A 46 7.03 -21.97 3.84
CA VAL A 46 8.18 -21.59 3.01
C VAL A 46 9.38 -22.46 3.34
N THR A 47 10.34 -22.51 2.43
CA THR A 47 11.66 -23.08 2.67
C THR A 47 12.71 -22.00 2.44
N ALA A 48 13.80 -22.03 3.19
CA ALA A 48 14.94 -21.16 2.96
C ALA A 48 16.15 -21.96 2.48
N ARG A 49 16.89 -21.43 1.51
CA ARG A 49 18.23 -21.91 1.15
C ARG A 49 19.26 -20.81 1.37
N VAL A 50 20.44 -21.19 1.85
CA VAL A 50 21.56 -20.26 2.02
C VAL A 50 22.33 -20.16 0.71
N VAL A 51 22.57 -18.93 0.26
CA VAL A 51 23.47 -18.62 -0.84
C VAL A 51 24.72 -18.00 -0.26
N GLU A 52 25.84 -18.72 -0.41
CA GLU A 52 27.15 -18.24 0.00
C GLU A 52 27.59 -17.08 -0.89
N GLN A 53 28.16 -16.04 -0.26
CA GLN A 53 28.65 -14.87 -0.97
C GLN A 53 30.07 -14.56 -0.52
N GLU A 54 31.00 -14.40 -1.46
CA GLU A 54 32.43 -14.22 -1.13
C GLU A 54 32.76 -12.88 -0.46
N ARG A 55 32.02 -11.81 -0.79
CA ARG A 55 32.31 -10.43 -0.36
C ARG A 55 31.18 -9.77 0.43
N ARG A 56 30.13 -10.53 0.76
CA ARG A 56 28.92 -10.05 1.45
C ARG A 56 28.44 -11.13 2.41
N PRO A 57 27.64 -10.80 3.43
CA PRO A 57 27.01 -11.80 4.27
C PRO A 57 26.16 -12.77 3.44
N ASN A 58 26.16 -14.05 3.80
CA ASN A 58 25.34 -15.06 3.13
C ASN A 58 23.87 -14.63 3.06
N LYS A 59 23.23 -14.88 1.91
CA LYS A 59 21.85 -14.48 1.64
C LYS A 59 20.94 -15.68 1.82
N ARG A 60 19.91 -15.56 2.65
CA ARG A 60 18.81 -16.55 2.71
C ARG A 60 17.79 -16.22 1.63
N LEU A 61 17.52 -17.17 0.75
CA LEU A 61 16.46 -17.08 -0.26
C LEU A 61 15.29 -17.95 0.18
N PHE A 62 14.12 -17.33 0.29
CA PHE A 62 12.88 -17.98 0.69
C PHE A 62 12.05 -18.29 -0.54
N SER A 63 11.40 -19.45 -0.57
CA SER A 63 10.44 -19.83 -1.62
C SER A 63 9.21 -20.50 -1.01
N LEU A 64 8.06 -20.42 -1.69
CA LEU A 64 6.84 -21.10 -1.27
C LEU A 64 6.96 -22.61 -1.48
N THR A 65 6.57 -23.38 -0.46
CA THR A 65 6.33 -24.82 -0.58
C THR A 65 4.96 -25.07 -1.22
N GLU A 66 4.66 -26.33 -1.54
CA GLU A 66 3.30 -26.71 -1.99
C GLU A 66 2.26 -26.45 -0.88
N ALA A 67 2.62 -26.66 0.38
CA ALA A 67 1.77 -26.29 1.52
C ALA A 67 1.50 -24.79 1.56
N GLY A 68 2.52 -23.95 1.34
CA GLY A 68 2.36 -22.50 1.21
C GLY A 68 1.45 -22.09 0.05
N ARG A 69 1.58 -22.74 -1.13
CA ARG A 69 0.68 -22.49 -2.26
C ARG A 69 -0.77 -22.89 -1.95
N LYS A 70 -0.98 -24.02 -1.28
CA LYS A 70 -2.30 -24.44 -0.81
C LYS A 70 -2.88 -23.46 0.20
N ALA A 71 -2.07 -22.93 1.11
CA ALA A 71 -2.49 -21.91 2.08
C ALA A 71 -2.93 -20.61 1.38
N VAL A 72 -2.21 -20.16 0.34
CA VAL A 72 -2.65 -19.01 -0.48
C VAL A 72 -4.00 -19.28 -1.14
N ARG A 73 -4.18 -20.46 -1.76
CA ARG A 73 -5.46 -20.82 -2.39
C ARG A 73 -6.61 -20.85 -1.39
N ALA A 74 -6.38 -21.44 -0.21
CA ALA A 74 -7.37 -21.48 0.86
C ALA A 74 -7.74 -20.07 1.34
N TYR A 75 -6.74 -19.21 1.58
CA TYR A 75 -6.95 -17.83 1.99
C TYR A 75 -7.80 -17.04 1.00
N THR A 76 -7.56 -17.18 -0.31
CA THR A 76 -8.34 -16.48 -1.33
C THR A 76 -9.77 -17.00 -1.49
N ALA A 77 -10.04 -18.23 -1.03
CA ALA A 77 -11.37 -18.83 -1.06
C ALA A 77 -12.17 -18.55 0.23
N GLU A 78 -11.50 -18.08 1.28
CA GLU A 78 -12.15 -17.75 2.54
C GLU A 78 -13.03 -16.50 2.37
N PRO A 79 -14.31 -16.55 2.78
CA PRO A 79 -15.16 -15.37 2.76
C PRO A 79 -14.57 -14.26 3.62
N LEU A 80 -14.51 -13.04 3.07
CA LEU A 80 -14.11 -11.89 3.87
C LEU A 80 -15.19 -11.57 4.91
N GLY A 81 -14.75 -11.25 6.12
CA GLY A 81 -15.60 -10.66 7.14
C GLY A 81 -16.04 -9.24 6.77
N LYS A 82 -16.68 -8.55 7.73
CA LYS A 82 -17.03 -7.13 7.56
C LYS A 82 -15.77 -6.31 7.27
N PRO A 83 -15.83 -5.33 6.34
CA PRO A 83 -14.72 -4.43 6.09
C PRO A 83 -14.24 -3.75 7.38
N ALA A 84 -12.93 -3.57 7.51
CA ALA A 84 -12.36 -2.84 8.63
C ALA A 84 -12.80 -1.37 8.60
N VAL A 85 -13.06 -0.80 9.79
CA VAL A 85 -13.29 0.64 9.94
C VAL A 85 -11.97 1.37 9.66
N ILE A 86 -12.00 2.33 8.75
CA ILE A 86 -10.87 3.21 8.48
C ILE A 86 -10.74 4.17 9.68
N ARG A 87 -9.65 4.05 10.43
CA ARG A 87 -9.31 4.97 11.52
C ARG A 87 -8.44 6.07 10.95
N ASP A 88 -9.03 7.23 10.69
CA ASP A 88 -8.33 8.41 10.17
C ASP A 88 -8.46 9.59 11.14
N GLU A 89 -7.34 9.96 11.77
CA GLU A 89 -7.27 11.07 12.71
C GLU A 89 -7.62 12.41 12.05
N LEU A 90 -7.31 12.60 10.76
CA LEU A 90 -7.65 13.82 10.03
C LEU A 90 -9.17 13.99 9.98
N LEU A 91 -9.91 12.92 9.70
CA LEU A 91 -11.38 12.99 9.62
C LEU A 91 -12.00 13.28 10.99
N VAL A 92 -11.40 12.80 12.08
CA VAL A 92 -11.82 13.17 13.44
C VAL A 92 -11.56 14.67 13.69
N LYS A 93 -10.42 15.21 13.26
CA LYS A 93 -10.14 16.65 13.35
C LYS A 93 -11.13 17.49 12.52
N VAL A 94 -11.47 17.04 11.31
CA VAL A 94 -12.50 17.67 10.46
C VAL A 94 -13.87 17.63 11.12
N GLN A 95 -14.23 16.54 11.80
CA GLN A 95 -15.50 16.46 12.54
C GLN A 95 -15.60 17.51 13.67
N CYS A 96 -14.45 17.91 14.24
CA CYS A 96 -14.37 18.91 15.29
C CYS A 96 -14.18 20.35 14.78
N LEU A 97 -14.19 20.57 13.45
CA LEU A 97 -13.82 21.83 12.82
C LEU A 97 -14.53 23.05 13.42
N ASP A 98 -15.85 23.00 13.58
CA ASP A 98 -16.66 24.15 14.00
C ASP A 98 -16.45 24.56 15.47
N ALA A 99 -15.95 23.64 16.29
CA ALA A 99 -15.65 23.87 17.70
C ALA A 99 -14.14 24.02 17.97
N GLY A 100 -13.31 23.91 16.93
CA GLY A 100 -11.86 23.83 17.03
C GLY A 100 -11.14 24.89 16.21
N ASP A 101 -9.90 24.58 15.83
CA ASP A 101 -9.06 25.45 15.03
C ASP A 101 -9.19 25.13 13.53
N MET A 102 -9.98 25.95 12.83
CA MET A 102 -10.26 25.80 11.39
C MET A 102 -8.99 25.91 10.53
N GLU A 103 -8.05 26.78 10.88
CA GLU A 103 -6.82 26.99 10.10
C GLU A 103 -5.84 25.82 10.30
N ALA A 104 -5.76 25.27 11.52
CA ALA A 104 -4.99 24.05 11.76
C ALA A 104 -5.55 22.86 10.97
N VAL A 105 -6.88 22.70 10.90
CA VAL A 105 -7.50 21.64 10.07
C VAL A 105 -7.25 21.88 8.59
N ARG A 106 -7.34 23.13 8.11
CA ARG A 106 -7.00 23.50 6.73
C ARG A 106 -5.59 23.08 6.37
N THR A 107 -4.65 23.36 7.27
CA THR A 107 -3.23 22.99 7.12
C THR A 107 -3.07 21.47 7.04
N ALA A 108 -3.70 20.73 7.96
CA ALA A 108 -3.63 19.27 7.98
C ALA A 108 -4.21 18.62 6.70
N ILE A 109 -5.26 19.20 6.11
CA ILE A 109 -5.80 18.76 4.81
C ILE A 109 -4.78 19.00 3.69
N ALA A 110 -4.15 20.19 3.65
CA ALA A 110 -3.14 20.51 2.65
C ALA A 110 -1.93 19.56 2.74
N GLU A 111 -1.42 19.30 3.95
CA GLU A 111 -0.35 18.33 4.19
C GLU A 111 -0.76 16.93 3.68
N ARG A 112 -1.98 16.47 3.99
CA ARG A 112 -2.48 15.17 3.48
C ARG A 112 -2.47 15.12 1.94
N MET A 113 -2.81 16.22 1.27
CA MET A 113 -2.76 16.30 -0.19
C MET A 113 -1.32 16.23 -0.73
N GLU A 114 -0.35 16.84 -0.04
CA GLU A 114 1.07 16.70 -0.42
C GLU A 114 1.55 15.26 -0.32
N TRP A 115 1.22 14.57 0.78
CA TRP A 115 1.50 13.14 0.96
C TRP A 115 0.85 12.29 -0.13
N ALA A 116 -0.44 12.53 -0.43
CA ALA A 116 -1.16 11.81 -1.47
C ALA A 116 -0.53 12.03 -2.86
N THR A 117 -0.12 13.27 -3.18
CA THR A 117 0.56 13.62 -4.43
C THR A 117 1.88 12.86 -4.58
N ALA A 118 2.73 12.89 -3.55
CA ALA A 118 4.02 12.21 -3.56
C ALA A 118 3.85 10.69 -3.72
N LYS A 119 2.82 10.11 -3.08
CA LYS A 119 2.52 8.68 -3.14
C LYS A 119 1.94 8.27 -4.49
N LEU A 120 1.05 9.08 -5.07
CA LEU A 120 0.51 8.88 -6.41
C LEU A 120 1.65 8.86 -7.45
N ALA A 121 2.59 9.82 -7.37
CA ALA A 121 3.77 9.86 -8.24
C ALA A 121 4.64 8.58 -8.15
N ARG A 122 4.75 7.98 -6.96
CA ARG A 122 5.43 6.68 -6.79
C ARG A 122 4.65 5.56 -7.48
N TYR A 123 3.32 5.56 -7.37
CA TYR A 123 2.47 4.58 -8.03
C TYR A 123 2.49 4.71 -9.55
N GLU A 124 2.53 5.91 -10.11
CA GLU A 124 2.69 6.09 -11.55
C GLU A 124 3.99 5.44 -12.07
N ARG A 125 5.11 5.63 -11.37
CA ARG A 125 6.39 5.00 -11.75
C ARG A 125 6.31 3.48 -11.68
N LEU A 126 5.65 2.94 -10.66
CA LEU A 126 5.43 1.50 -10.53
C LEU A 126 4.51 0.98 -11.63
N ARG A 127 3.45 1.72 -11.98
CA ARG A 127 2.52 1.39 -13.06
C ARG A 127 3.26 1.27 -14.39
N GLN A 128 4.11 2.24 -14.71
CA GLN A 128 4.95 2.22 -15.91
C GLN A 128 5.86 0.99 -15.95
N ARG A 129 6.50 0.66 -14.82
CA ARG A 129 7.35 -0.53 -14.71
C ARG A 129 6.59 -1.85 -14.88
N LEU A 130 5.37 -1.96 -14.35
CA LEU A 130 4.57 -3.18 -14.47
C LEU A 130 4.04 -3.38 -15.89
N LEU A 131 3.61 -2.29 -16.53
CA LEU A 131 3.15 -2.33 -17.92
C LEU A 131 4.29 -2.69 -18.88
N ASP A 132 5.52 -2.24 -18.61
CA ASP A 132 6.71 -2.52 -19.42
C ASP A 132 6.47 -2.23 -20.92
N GLY A 133 5.90 -1.05 -21.19
CA GLY A 133 5.56 -0.58 -22.54
C GLY A 133 4.24 -1.09 -23.12
N ARG A 134 3.54 -2.03 -22.46
CA ARG A 134 2.22 -2.52 -22.88
C ARG A 134 1.09 -1.57 -22.54
N SER A 135 -0.02 -1.66 -23.26
CA SER A 135 -1.30 -1.07 -22.83
C SER A 135 -1.88 -1.84 -21.63
N GLU A 136 -2.84 -1.24 -20.92
CA GLU A 136 -3.53 -1.93 -19.83
C GLU A 136 -4.28 -3.17 -20.32
N ASP A 137 -4.99 -3.07 -21.46
CA ASP A 137 -5.71 -4.20 -22.04
C ASP A 137 -4.77 -5.35 -22.42
N ALA A 138 -3.62 -5.04 -23.04
CA ALA A 138 -2.61 -6.04 -23.36
C ALA A 138 -2.01 -6.67 -22.08
N TYR A 139 -1.75 -5.86 -21.04
CA TYR A 139 -1.28 -6.37 -19.76
C TYR A 139 -2.29 -7.37 -19.16
N PHE A 140 -3.58 -7.04 -19.13
CA PHE A 140 -4.60 -7.95 -18.59
C PHE A 140 -4.82 -9.20 -19.45
N ALA A 141 -4.59 -9.13 -20.77
CA ALA A 141 -4.70 -10.26 -21.66
C ALA A 141 -3.50 -11.22 -21.58
N GLU A 142 -2.30 -10.70 -21.34
CA GLU A 142 -1.04 -11.46 -21.52
C GLU A 142 -0.30 -11.75 -20.22
N ALA A 143 -0.48 -10.94 -19.17
CA ALA A 143 0.29 -11.11 -17.94
C ALA A 143 -0.18 -12.34 -17.16
N GLU A 144 0.77 -13.19 -16.76
CA GLU A 144 0.50 -14.35 -15.91
C GLU A 144 -0.10 -13.96 -14.55
N ARG A 145 0.25 -12.77 -14.03
CA ARG A 145 -0.17 -12.28 -12.72
C ARG A 145 -0.67 -10.84 -12.78
N ILE A 146 -1.98 -10.67 -12.70
CA ILE A 146 -2.62 -9.34 -12.72
C ILE A 146 -2.91 -8.77 -11.32
N GLY A 147 -2.83 -9.59 -10.27
CA GLY A 147 -3.13 -9.20 -8.89
C GLY A 147 -2.33 -7.98 -8.38
N PRO A 148 -0.99 -7.94 -8.53
CA PRO A 148 -0.20 -6.77 -8.14
C PRO A 148 -0.68 -5.48 -8.82
N TYR A 149 -1.03 -5.55 -10.11
CA TYR A 149 -1.51 -4.41 -10.88
C TYR A 149 -2.89 -3.93 -10.38
N LEU A 150 -3.83 -4.84 -10.14
CA LEU A 150 -5.15 -4.48 -9.58
C LEU A 150 -5.03 -3.79 -8.21
N THR A 151 -4.13 -4.27 -7.35
CA THR A 151 -3.90 -3.64 -6.04
C THR A 151 -3.22 -2.27 -6.17
N LEU A 152 -2.36 -2.08 -7.16
CA LEU A 152 -1.78 -0.78 -7.49
C LEU A 152 -2.86 0.21 -7.94
N LEU A 153 -3.74 -0.19 -8.87
CA LEU A 153 -4.85 0.64 -9.34
C LEU A 153 -5.77 1.07 -8.19
N ARG A 154 -6.06 0.18 -7.24
CA ARG A 154 -6.84 0.51 -6.04
C ARG A 154 -6.14 1.56 -5.18
N GLY A 155 -4.81 1.45 -5.01
CA GLY A 155 -3.99 2.44 -4.31
C GLY A 155 -4.00 3.80 -5.02
N MET A 156 -3.82 3.83 -6.34
CA MET A 156 -3.90 5.07 -7.12
C MET A 156 -5.26 5.74 -7.02
N SER A 157 -6.34 4.94 -7.07
CA SER A 157 -7.70 5.46 -6.88
C SER A 157 -7.89 6.06 -5.49
N PHE A 158 -7.30 5.47 -4.44
CA PHE A 158 -7.36 6.01 -3.09
C PHE A 158 -6.68 7.38 -2.98
N GLU A 159 -5.46 7.50 -3.51
CA GLU A 159 -4.74 8.78 -3.43
C GLU A 159 -5.38 9.86 -4.30
N ARG A 160 -5.93 9.49 -5.46
CA ARG A 160 -6.73 10.43 -6.27
C ARG A 160 -7.96 10.94 -5.52
N GLU A 161 -8.65 10.06 -4.80
CA GLU A 161 -9.81 10.46 -3.97
C GLU A 161 -9.38 11.41 -2.85
N ASN A 162 -8.25 11.16 -2.18
CA ASN A 162 -7.71 12.07 -1.16
C ASN A 162 -7.45 13.48 -1.73
N LEU A 163 -6.91 13.57 -2.95
CA LEU A 163 -6.68 14.85 -3.62
C LEU A 163 -7.99 15.54 -4.00
N GLN A 164 -8.94 14.79 -4.55
CA GLN A 164 -10.25 15.32 -4.94
C GLN A 164 -11.04 15.84 -3.73
N TRP A 165 -11.10 15.05 -2.66
CA TRP A 165 -11.76 15.45 -1.42
C TRP A 165 -11.04 16.64 -0.77
N GLY A 166 -9.71 16.63 -0.71
CA GLY A 166 -8.92 17.71 -0.14
C GLY A 166 -9.14 19.04 -0.86
N ASP A 167 -9.08 19.05 -2.20
CA ASP A 167 -9.38 20.24 -3.01
C ASP A 167 -10.79 20.77 -2.74
N MET A 168 -11.79 19.88 -2.72
CA MET A 168 -13.15 20.27 -2.37
C MET A 168 -13.18 20.91 -0.97
N ALA A 169 -12.56 20.27 0.02
CA ALA A 169 -12.62 20.69 1.42
C ALA A 169 -12.01 22.06 1.61
N LEU A 170 -10.81 22.30 1.06
CA LEU A 170 -10.13 23.58 1.14
C LEU A 170 -10.94 24.72 0.50
N ARG A 171 -11.63 24.46 -0.63
CA ARG A 171 -12.52 25.44 -1.25
C ARG A 171 -13.74 25.76 -0.38
N ARG A 172 -14.34 24.75 0.26
CA ARG A 172 -15.48 24.98 1.18
C ARG A 172 -15.07 25.73 2.43
N LEU A 173 -13.90 25.44 2.98
CA LEU A 173 -13.35 26.18 4.12
C LEU A 173 -13.10 27.64 3.75
N GLU A 174 -12.55 27.92 2.57
CA GLU A 174 -12.34 29.29 2.10
C GLU A 174 -13.66 30.07 1.96
N GLN A 175 -14.69 29.45 1.36
CA GLN A 175 -16.03 30.03 1.27
C GLN A 175 -16.62 30.33 2.65
N ARG A 176 -16.45 29.41 3.60
CA ARG A 176 -16.94 29.58 4.98
C ARG A 176 -16.23 30.74 5.69
N THR A 177 -14.91 30.82 5.58
CA THR A 177 -14.12 31.91 6.16
C THR A 177 -14.49 33.26 5.56
N ALA A 178 -14.73 33.33 4.26
CA ALA A 178 -15.19 34.56 3.59
C ALA A 178 -16.57 35.00 4.10
N ALA A 179 -17.52 34.07 4.25
CA ALA A 179 -18.85 34.35 4.77
C ALA A 179 -18.80 34.87 6.22
N LEU A 180 -18.03 34.23 7.10
CA LEU A 180 -17.87 34.66 8.50
C LEU A 180 -17.26 36.07 8.63
N ARG A 181 -16.33 36.42 7.74
CA ARG A 181 -15.72 37.77 7.70
C ARG A 181 -16.69 38.84 7.19
N ALA A 182 -17.63 38.49 6.31
CA ALA A 182 -18.63 39.44 5.81
C ALA A 182 -19.72 39.75 6.84
N GLU A 183 -19.89 38.89 7.84
CA GLU A 183 -20.85 39.03 8.94
C GLU A 183 -20.27 39.73 10.19
N SER A 184 -18.96 39.98 10.21
CA SER A 184 -18.22 40.62 11.32
C SER A 184 -17.92 42.10 11.04
#